data_AF-A0A1J8QBW8-F1
#
_entry.id   AF-A0A1J8QBW8-F1
#
_cell.length_a   1.000
_cell.length_b   1.000
_cell.length_c   1.000
_cell.angle_alpha   90.00
_cell.angle_beta   90.00
_cell.angle_gamma   90.00
#
_symmetry.space_group_name_H-M   'P 1'
#
loop_
_entity.id
_entity.type
_entity.pdbx_description
1 polymer ?
#
loop_
_entity_poly.entity_id
_entity_poly.type
_entity_poly.pdbx_seq_one_letter_code
_entity_poly.pdbx_strand_id
1 'polypeptide(L)'
;MENGSLTSYLSTRSQTLSDTEKLTLLSHVADGLHYLRLADYGLSSIISACSDLCSALRWTAPELIGDDDENQASSRNSDIYSFGCIALHVLYGRLPYSWLDDVLRVIFARHSGEDPIGSGTEMGGGHDGFVRHCLSASPTNRPTIDQIRSFIATSTSN
;
A
#
# COMPACT_ATOMS: atom_id res chain seq x y z
N MET A 1 -15.57 -9.21 14.30
CA MET A 1 -14.93 -9.13 12.98
C MET A 1 -14.58 -10.56 12.61
N GLU A 2 -15.05 -11.08 11.47
CA GLU A 2 -14.60 -12.40 11.01
C GLU A 2 -13.10 -12.31 10.70
N ASN A 3 -12.31 -13.18 11.33
CA ASN A 3 -10.87 -13.24 11.13
C ASN A 3 -10.59 -13.76 9.71
N GLY A 4 -10.18 -12.89 8.80
CA GLY A 4 -9.86 -13.21 7.42
C GLY A 4 -8.90 -12.17 6.81
N SER A 5 -8.32 -12.47 5.64
CA SER A 5 -7.42 -11.53 4.95
C SER A 5 -8.18 -10.30 4.44
N LEU A 6 -7.48 -9.16 4.34
CA LEU A 6 -8.03 -7.94 3.75
C LEU A 6 -8.62 -8.19 2.35
N THR A 7 -7.96 -9.06 1.56
CA THR A 7 -8.42 -9.49 0.23
C THR A 7 -9.76 -10.20 0.29
N SER A 8 -9.96 -11.12 1.25
CA SER A 8 -11.24 -11.82 1.44
C SER A 8 -12.35 -10.85 1.85
N TYR A 9 -12.05 -9.96 2.80
CA TYR A 9 -12.98 -8.92 3.24
C TYR A 9 -13.42 -8.00 2.09
N LEU A 10 -12.47 -7.51 1.29
CA LEU A 10 -12.73 -6.63 0.16
C LEU A 10 -13.38 -7.36 -1.01
N SER A 11 -13.06 -8.63 -1.28
CA SER A 11 -13.75 -9.41 -2.32
C SER A 11 -15.25 -9.55 -2.04
N THR A 12 -15.63 -9.57 -0.76
CA THR A 12 -17.02 -9.72 -0.32
C THR A 12 -17.75 -8.37 -0.23
N ARG A 13 -17.06 -7.28 0.10
CA ARG A 13 -17.70 -5.99 0.47
C ARG A 13 -17.25 -4.76 -0.33
N SER A 14 -16.22 -4.84 -1.17
CA SER A 14 -15.66 -3.66 -1.86
C SER A 14 -16.65 -2.92 -2.78
N GLN A 15 -17.61 -3.64 -3.37
CA GLN A 15 -18.63 -3.05 -4.24
C GLN A 15 -19.79 -2.39 -3.48
N THR A 16 -19.93 -2.68 -2.19
CA THR A 16 -21.04 -2.18 -1.34
C THR A 16 -20.63 -1.06 -0.39
N LEU A 17 -19.32 -0.83 -0.22
CA LEU A 17 -18.80 0.20 0.67
C LEU A 17 -18.82 1.56 -0.02
N SER A 18 -19.39 2.55 0.66
CA SER A 18 -19.28 3.96 0.29
C SER A 18 -17.84 4.46 0.38
N ASP A 19 -17.53 5.55 -0.33
CA ASP A 19 -16.20 6.15 -0.30
C ASP A 19 -15.80 6.61 1.12
N THR A 20 -16.76 7.10 1.91
CA THR A 20 -16.55 7.47 3.32
C THR A 20 -16.16 6.26 4.19
N GLU A 21 -16.79 5.10 3.99
CA GLU A 21 -16.44 3.88 4.73
C GLU A 21 -15.05 3.37 4.33
N LYS A 22 -14.70 3.44 3.03
CA LYS A 22 -13.36 3.10 2.53
C LYS A 22 -12.29 4.01 3.14
N LEU A 23 -12.53 5.32 3.19
CA LEU A 23 -11.61 6.28 3.81
C LEU A 23 -11.48 6.05 5.32
N THR A 24 -12.56 5.68 6.00
CA THR A 24 -12.53 5.32 7.43
C THR A 24 -11.64 4.10 7.69
N LEU A 25 -11.73 3.07 6.85
CA LEU A 25 -10.83 1.91 6.92
C LEU A 25 -9.36 2.33 6.74
N LEU A 26 -9.08 3.22 5.79
CA LEU A 26 -7.72 3.75 5.59
C LEU A 26 -7.23 4.57 6.79
N SER A 27 -8.11 5.32 7.44
CA SER A 27 -7.77 6.03 8.69
C SER A 27 -7.29 5.07 9.76
N HIS A 28 -8.03 3.96 10.00
CA HIS A 28 -7.64 2.97 11.00
C HIS A 28 -6.29 2.30 10.69
N VAL A 29 -6.02 2.01 9.41
CA VAL A 29 -4.71 1.48 8.99
C VAL A 29 -3.60 2.50 9.22
N ALA A 30 -3.83 3.78 8.90
CA ALA A 30 -2.86 4.85 9.12
C ALA A 30 -2.58 5.10 10.61
N ASP A 31 -3.61 5.06 11.45
CA ASP A 31 -3.46 5.18 12.90
C ASP A 31 -2.70 3.99 13.49
N GLY A 32 -2.98 2.77 13.02
CA GLY A 32 -2.24 1.56 13.40
C GLY A 32 -0.75 1.65 13.02
N LEU A 33 -0.44 2.12 11.82
CA LEU A 33 0.94 2.38 11.38
C LEU A 33 1.61 3.45 12.25
N HIS A 34 0.90 4.54 12.56
CA HIS A 34 1.42 5.58 13.44
C HIS A 34 1.70 5.06 14.86
N TYR A 35 0.83 4.18 15.39
CA TYR A 35 1.05 3.54 16.69
C TYR A 35 2.26 2.62 16.69
N LEU A 36 2.40 1.75 15.69
CA LEU A 36 3.55 0.85 15.54
C LEU A 36 4.86 1.63 15.39
N ARG A 37 4.82 2.78 14.70
CA ARG A 37 5.94 3.73 14.63
C ARG A 37 6.35 4.27 16.00
N LEU A 38 5.40 4.57 16.88
CA LEU A 38 5.71 5.02 18.24
C LEU A 38 6.27 3.89 19.12
N ALA A 39 6.00 2.64 18.76
CA ALA A 39 6.42 1.45 19.48
C ALA A 39 7.72 0.82 18.94
N ASP A 40 8.38 1.42 17.94
CA ASP A 40 9.58 0.90 17.24
C ASP A 40 9.40 -0.46 16.51
N TYR A 41 8.16 -0.83 16.16
CA TYR A 41 7.88 -2.04 15.37
C TYR A 41 7.55 -1.66 13.92
N GLY A 42 8.38 -2.06 12.94
CA GLY A 42 8.11 -1.86 11.51
C GLY A 42 7.09 -2.86 10.95
N LEU A 43 6.27 -2.45 9.97
CA LEU A 43 5.24 -3.33 9.36
C LEU A 43 5.81 -4.54 8.62
N SER A 44 7.08 -4.49 8.22
CA SER A 44 7.80 -5.60 7.58
C SER A 44 7.79 -6.88 8.39
N SER A 45 7.85 -6.79 9.72
CA SER A 45 7.79 -7.95 10.62
C SER A 45 6.41 -8.64 10.55
N ILE A 46 5.35 -7.85 10.34
CA ILE A 46 3.98 -8.35 10.17
C ILE A 46 3.80 -8.97 8.76
N ILE A 47 4.39 -8.36 7.73
CA ILE A 47 4.34 -8.86 6.34
C ILE A 47 5.15 -10.16 6.19
N SER A 48 6.28 -10.29 6.91
CA SER A 48 7.11 -11.51 6.95
C SER A 48 6.35 -12.72 7.51
N ALA A 49 5.35 -12.48 8.38
CA ALA A 49 4.49 -13.54 8.92
C ALA A 49 3.39 -14.02 7.95
N CYS A 50 3.23 -13.41 6.77
CA CYS A 50 2.29 -13.89 5.74
C CYS A 50 2.91 -15.00 4.89
N SER A 51 2.29 -16.18 4.89
CA SER A 51 2.82 -17.43 4.32
C SER A 51 2.98 -17.48 2.80
N ASP A 52 2.49 -16.50 2.05
CA ASP A 52 2.63 -16.44 0.59
C ASP A 52 3.68 -15.39 0.19
N LEU A 53 4.95 -15.80 0.15
CA LEU A 53 6.09 -14.98 -0.30
C LEU A 53 5.79 -14.29 -1.66
N CYS A 54 5.09 -14.98 -2.56
CA CYS A 54 4.65 -14.46 -3.86
C CYS A 54 3.63 -13.31 -3.74
N SER A 55 2.73 -13.38 -2.77
CA SER A 55 1.70 -12.36 -2.54
C SER A 55 2.28 -11.14 -1.84
N ALA A 56 3.15 -11.35 -0.84
CA ALA A 56 3.83 -10.31 -0.08
C ALA A 56 4.69 -9.40 -0.97
N LEU A 57 5.35 -9.99 -1.99
CA LEU A 57 6.21 -9.27 -2.93
C LEU A 57 5.49 -8.16 -3.72
N ARG A 58 4.18 -8.23 -3.93
CA ARG A 58 3.41 -7.16 -4.62
C ARG A 58 3.22 -5.92 -3.74
N TRP A 59 3.34 -6.06 -2.42
CA TRP A 59 3.15 -4.98 -1.45
C TRP A 59 4.49 -4.38 -0.99
N THR A 60 5.60 -5.04 -1.30
CA THR A 60 6.95 -4.63 -0.90
C THR A 60 7.44 -3.46 -1.74
N ALA A 61 8.04 -2.47 -1.08
CA ALA A 61 8.63 -1.31 -1.74
C ALA A 61 9.81 -1.71 -2.66
N PRO A 62 10.04 -1.01 -3.78
CA PRO A 62 11.04 -1.37 -4.78
C PRO A 62 12.48 -1.35 -4.24
N GLU A 63 12.77 -0.47 -3.28
CA GLU A 63 14.11 -0.36 -2.67
C GLU A 63 14.47 -1.56 -1.77
N LEU A 64 13.50 -2.40 -1.40
CA LEU A 64 13.73 -3.58 -0.56
C LEU A 64 14.04 -4.85 -1.37
N ILE A 65 14.26 -4.73 -2.69
CA ILE A 65 14.57 -5.86 -3.56
C ILE A 65 16.08 -5.89 -3.85
N GLY A 66 16.75 -6.94 -3.42
CA GLY A 66 18.07 -7.30 -3.96
C GLY A 66 19.29 -6.86 -3.17
N ASP A 67 19.14 -6.24 -2.00
CA ASP A 67 20.26 -6.01 -1.09
C ASP A 67 20.12 -6.88 0.17
N ASP A 68 21.10 -7.78 0.37
CA ASP A 68 21.33 -8.56 1.60
C ASP A 68 21.85 -7.69 2.75
N ASP A 69 21.82 -6.36 2.60
CA ASP A 69 22.31 -5.43 3.59
C ASP A 69 21.24 -5.26 4.68
N GLU A 70 21.47 -5.92 5.82
CA GLU A 70 20.60 -5.94 7.01
C GLU A 70 20.26 -4.51 7.52
N ASN A 71 21.05 -3.51 7.10
CA ASN A 71 20.88 -2.08 7.39
C ASN A 71 19.88 -1.34 6.48
N GLN A 72 19.42 -1.94 5.37
CA GLN A 72 18.25 -1.47 4.60
C GLN A 72 16.94 -2.07 5.16
N ALA A 73 16.94 -2.42 6.45
CA ALA A 73 15.76 -2.77 7.21
C ALA A 73 14.62 -1.79 6.92
N SER A 74 13.43 -2.35 6.73
CA SER A 74 12.15 -1.65 6.53
C SER A 74 12.16 -0.20 7.02
N SER A 75 12.18 0.72 6.06
CA SER A 75 12.20 2.14 6.35
C SER A 75 10.78 2.69 6.48
N ARG A 76 10.64 3.85 7.13
CA ARG A 76 9.35 4.56 7.18
C ARG A 76 8.75 4.75 5.79
N ASN A 77 9.58 5.01 4.78
CA ASN A 77 9.11 5.21 3.41
C ASN A 77 8.60 3.90 2.80
N SER A 78 9.19 2.75 3.15
CA SER A 78 8.77 1.44 2.67
C SER A 78 7.41 1.03 3.27
N ASP A 79 7.15 1.41 4.53
CA ASP A 79 5.82 1.28 5.14
C ASP A 79 4.77 2.15 4.41
N ILE A 80 5.14 3.37 4.00
CA ILE A 80 4.25 4.24 3.22
C ILE A 80 3.92 3.65 1.84
N TYR A 81 4.88 2.99 1.19
CA TYR A 81 4.60 2.28 -0.07
C TYR A 81 3.60 1.13 0.15
N SER A 82 3.79 0.34 1.21
CA SER A 82 2.87 -0.73 1.58
C SER A 82 1.47 -0.20 1.87
N PHE A 83 1.38 0.95 2.56
CA PHE A 83 0.12 1.68 2.74
C PHE A 83 -0.50 2.11 1.40
N GLY A 84 0.30 2.63 0.46
CA GLY A 84 -0.16 2.97 -0.88
C GLY A 84 -0.78 1.79 -1.62
N CYS A 85 -0.19 0.60 -1.48
CA CYS A 85 -0.73 -0.64 -2.03
C CYS A 85 -2.09 -0.99 -1.41
N ILE A 86 -2.24 -0.82 -0.09
CA ILE A 86 -3.51 -0.99 0.62
C ILE A 86 -4.55 0.03 0.14
N ALA A 87 -4.16 1.30 0.00
CA ALA A 87 -5.04 2.36 -0.49
C ALA A 87 -5.54 2.09 -1.92
N LEU A 88 -4.65 1.62 -2.82
CA LEU A 88 -5.00 1.18 -4.16
C LEU A 88 -6.06 0.07 -4.12
N HIS A 89 -5.86 -0.92 -3.26
CA HIS A 89 -6.77 -2.06 -3.14
C HIS A 89 -8.12 -1.69 -2.53
N VAL A 90 -8.14 -0.84 -1.49
CA VAL A 90 -9.36 -0.42 -0.80
C VAL A 90 -10.20 0.52 -1.67
N LEU A 91 -9.58 1.51 -2.31
CA LEU A 91 -10.31 2.54 -3.07
C LEU A 91 -10.77 2.02 -4.42
N TYR A 92 -9.91 1.27 -5.11
CA TYR A 92 -10.11 0.91 -6.52
C TYR A 92 -10.28 -0.60 -6.76
N GLY A 93 -10.15 -1.44 -5.72
CA GLY A 93 -10.26 -2.89 -5.87
C GLY A 93 -9.12 -3.52 -6.67
N ARG A 94 -8.03 -2.79 -6.92
CA ARG A 94 -6.91 -3.23 -7.75
C ARG A 94 -5.72 -3.64 -6.90
N LEU A 95 -4.98 -4.64 -7.36
CA LEU A 95 -3.69 -4.99 -6.77
C LEU A 95 -2.57 -4.25 -7.51
N PRO A 96 -1.46 -3.92 -6.82
CA PRO A 96 -0.25 -3.46 -7.47
C PRO A 96 0.19 -4.45 -8.54
N TYR A 97 0.57 -3.94 -9.72
CA TYR A 97 1.00 -4.75 -10.86
C TYR A 97 -0.06 -5.77 -11.34
N SER A 98 -1.34 -5.43 -11.21
CA SER A 98 -2.46 -6.32 -11.62
C SER A 98 -2.56 -6.54 -13.13
N TRP A 99 -1.90 -5.74 -13.96
CA TRP A 99 -1.78 -5.97 -15.41
C TRP A 99 -0.63 -6.93 -15.77
N LEU A 100 0.08 -7.47 -14.77
CA LEU A 100 1.12 -8.46 -14.94
C LEU A 100 0.69 -9.79 -14.28
N ASP A 101 0.47 -10.79 -15.14
CA ASP A 101 0.03 -12.13 -14.73
C ASP A 101 1.18 -13.00 -14.19
N ASP A 102 2.42 -12.62 -14.45
CA ASP A 102 3.61 -13.38 -14.09
C ASP A 102 4.43 -12.67 -13.00
N VAL A 103 4.82 -13.43 -11.96
CA VAL A 103 5.52 -12.90 -10.79
C VAL A 103 6.93 -12.44 -11.14
N LEU A 104 7.63 -13.11 -12.06
CA LEU A 104 8.96 -12.67 -12.49
C LEU A 104 8.86 -11.32 -13.22
N ARG A 105 7.82 -11.11 -14.02
CA ARG A 105 7.54 -9.80 -14.64
C ARG A 105 7.23 -8.73 -13.60
N VAL A 106 6.51 -9.05 -12.53
CA VAL A 106 6.27 -8.12 -11.41
C VAL A 106 7.59 -7.74 -10.73
N ILE A 107 8.45 -8.72 -10.44
CA ILE A 107 9.77 -8.46 -9.83
C ILE A 107 10.61 -7.56 -10.74
N PHE A 108 10.63 -7.84 -12.05
CA PHE A 108 11.38 -7.06 -13.03
C PHE A 108 10.85 -5.63 -13.17
N ALA A 109 9.53 -5.46 -13.28
CA ALA A 109 8.88 -4.14 -13.36
C ALA A 109 9.17 -3.31 -12.09
N ARG A 110 9.12 -3.96 -10.93
CA ARG A 110 9.41 -3.32 -9.63
C ARG A 110 10.87 -2.89 -9.52
N HIS A 111 11.81 -3.77 -9.90
CA HIS A 111 13.24 -3.44 -9.96
C HIS A 111 13.52 -2.29 -10.95
N SER A 112 12.76 -2.21 -12.03
CA SER A 112 12.86 -1.15 -13.03
C SER A 112 12.13 0.15 -12.64
N GLY A 113 11.49 0.19 -11.46
CA GLY A 113 10.75 1.36 -10.97
C GLY A 113 9.48 1.68 -11.75
N GLU A 114 8.87 0.69 -12.42
CA GLU A 114 7.62 0.88 -13.15
C GLU A 114 6.45 1.21 -12.21
N ASP A 115 5.51 2.03 -12.71
CA ASP A 115 4.30 2.47 -12.00
C ASP A 115 3.49 1.25 -11.50
N PRO A 116 3.25 1.08 -10.18
CA PRO A 116 2.47 -0.01 -9.61
C PRO A 116 0.98 0.01 -9.94
N ILE A 117 0.49 1.00 -10.70
CA ILE A 117 -0.88 1.10 -11.23
C ILE A 117 -0.95 0.85 -12.75
N GLY A 118 0.19 0.92 -13.44
CA GLY A 118 0.32 0.76 -14.88
C GLY A 118 0.29 2.12 -15.57
N SER A 119 1.34 2.43 -16.34
CA SER A 119 1.52 3.74 -16.96
C SER A 119 0.31 4.16 -17.80
N GLY A 120 -0.23 5.34 -17.52
CA GLY A 120 -1.39 5.89 -18.24
C GLY A 120 -2.74 5.29 -17.84
N THR A 121 -2.79 4.42 -16.83
CA THR A 121 -4.04 3.85 -16.35
C THR A 121 -4.78 4.84 -15.45
N GLU A 122 -5.90 5.38 -15.90
CA GLU A 122 -6.79 6.13 -15.02
C GLU A 122 -7.55 5.17 -14.09
N MET A 123 -7.61 5.51 -12.79
CA MET A 123 -8.37 4.73 -11.80
C MET A 123 -9.81 5.24 -11.63
N GLY A 124 -10.16 6.35 -12.27
CA GLY A 124 -11.53 6.86 -12.34
C GLY A 124 -12.10 7.42 -11.02
N GLY A 125 -11.26 7.77 -10.04
CA GLY A 125 -11.70 8.33 -8.76
C GLY A 125 -10.80 9.44 -8.22
N GLY A 126 -11.34 10.26 -7.31
CA GLY A 126 -10.74 11.53 -6.87
C GLY A 126 -9.44 11.45 -6.06
N HIS A 127 -9.00 10.25 -5.66
CA HIS A 127 -7.82 10.05 -4.81
C HIS A 127 -6.61 9.48 -5.55
N ASP A 128 -6.61 9.51 -6.88
CA ASP A 128 -5.57 8.89 -7.71
C ASP A 128 -4.18 9.49 -7.40
N GLY A 129 -4.09 10.82 -7.42
CA GLY A 129 -2.85 11.52 -7.10
C GLY A 129 -2.30 11.18 -5.72
N PHE A 130 -3.16 10.94 -4.74
CA PHE A 130 -2.75 10.54 -3.39
C PHE A 130 -2.16 9.12 -3.37
N VAL A 131 -2.83 8.16 -4.02
CA VAL A 131 -2.34 6.78 -4.10
C VAL A 131 -1.01 6.72 -4.85
N ARG A 132 -0.87 7.42 -5.97
CA ARG A 132 0.40 7.51 -6.72
C ARG A 132 1.53 8.17 -5.93
N HIS A 133 1.21 9.19 -5.13
CA HIS A 133 2.18 9.84 -4.26
C HIS A 133 2.74 8.85 -3.21
N CYS A 134 1.88 8.01 -2.62
CA CYS A 134 2.31 6.94 -1.71
C CYS A 134 3.16 5.86 -2.42
N LEU A 135 2.83 5.55 -3.67
CA LEU A 135 3.47 4.51 -4.49
C LEU A 135 4.71 4.99 -5.27
N SER A 136 5.27 6.16 -4.93
CA SER A 136 6.45 6.68 -5.63
C SER A 136 7.64 5.72 -5.55
N ALA A 137 8.33 5.50 -6.68
CA ALA A 137 9.52 4.66 -6.73
C ALA A 137 10.64 5.20 -5.82
N SER A 138 10.82 6.53 -5.78
CA SER A 138 11.76 7.17 -4.86
C SER A 138 11.17 7.23 -3.45
N PRO A 139 11.84 6.64 -2.42
CA PRO A 139 11.35 6.66 -1.05
C PRO A 139 11.14 8.07 -0.49
N THR A 140 11.98 9.03 -0.85
CA THR A 140 11.93 10.40 -0.36
C THR A 140 10.81 11.24 -0.96
N ASN A 141 10.24 10.79 -2.07
CA ASN A 141 9.10 11.45 -2.71
C ASN A 141 7.76 10.98 -2.13
N ARG A 142 7.76 10.02 -1.20
CA ARG A 142 6.54 9.53 -0.56
C ARG A 142 6.12 10.49 0.56
N PRO A 143 4.81 10.66 0.82
CA PRO A 143 4.33 11.52 1.90
C PRO A 143 4.69 10.93 3.27
N THR A 144 4.73 11.78 4.29
CA THR A 144 4.82 11.32 5.68
C THR A 144 3.47 10.80 6.17
N ILE A 145 3.49 10.01 7.25
CA ILE A 145 2.26 9.53 7.89
C ILE A 145 1.35 10.68 8.34
N ASP A 146 1.92 11.82 8.75
CA ASP A 146 1.15 12.99 9.19
C ASP A 146 0.45 13.66 8.00
N GLN A 147 1.11 13.71 6.84
CA GLN A 147 0.49 14.17 5.58
C GLN A 147 -0.64 13.23 5.13
N ILE A 148 -0.47 11.92 5.30
CA ILE A 148 -1.52 10.92 5.01
C ILE A 148 -2.74 11.15 5.91
N ARG A 149 -2.56 11.28 7.23
CA ARG A 149 -3.66 11.52 8.17
C ARG A 149 -4.41 12.82 7.85
N SER A 150 -3.66 13.89 7.54
CA SER A 150 -4.25 15.17 7.12
C SER A 150 -5.09 15.05 5.85
N PHE A 151 -4.58 14.32 4.85
CA PHE A 151 -5.31 14.06 3.60
C PHE A 151 -6.61 13.27 3.84
N ILE A 152 -6.54 12.20 4.64
CA ILE A 152 -7.71 11.36 4.95
C ILE A 152 -8.76 12.19 5.71
N ALA A 153 -8.37 12.95 6.73
CA ALA A 153 -9.29 13.78 7.52
C ALA A 153 -10.01 14.84 6.67
N THR A 154 -9.29 15.45 5.72
CA THR A 154 -9.88 16.42 4.78
C THR A 154 -10.87 15.74 3.83
N SER A 155 -10.54 14.54 3.38
CA SER A 155 -11.37 13.77 2.43
C SER A 155 -12.64 13.18 3.08
N THR A 156 -12.62 12.90 4.38
CA THR A 156 -13.81 12.40 5.12
C THR A 156 -14.76 13.50 5.59
N SER A 157 -14.33 14.76 5.55
CA SER A 157 -15.11 15.92 6.02
C SER A 157 -15.96 16.58 4.91
N ASN A 158 -15.78 16.16 3.65
CA ASN A 158 -16.61 16.54 2.50
C ASN A 158 -17.68 15.49 2.25
#